data_AF-A0A6A6ZW07-F1
#
_entry.id   AF-A0A6A6ZW07-F1
#
_cell.length_a   1.000
_cell.length_b   1.000
_cell.length_c   1.000
_cell.angle_alpha   90.00
_cell.angle_beta   90.00
_cell.angle_gamma   90.00
#
_symmetry.space_group_name_H-M   'P 1'
#
loop_
_entity.id
_entity.type
_entity.pdbx_description
1 polymer ?
#
loop_
_entity_poly.entity_id
_entity_poly.type
_entity_poly.pdbx_seq_one_letter_code
_entity_poly.pdbx_strand_id
1 'polypeptide(L)'
;MHTLHLTLSVSLLSISTLYGASHGFAAAEGVPSAQLLPDGFFGLDKYEVLSMHQDGEEDVVHIRKRAGDDDCGSDCMAYSGFSEDNLQHCDADIEELLDKRSLEKRGRKPIKADVCKGVLVNGAAQPGFYLISPTWPTPETLETRHKKQKTKRIYDTGDPTKPYDIKWFELQVLDERWAKDIAGRKDPARCYDAEHVLEWQLLKTFIEEDMASPNSRCVLMHKYFMQELDKKSYKVKVAKNDGALKNDKFELEDGTLDFSNWNVVVKKGGSAVKPRLIDFVSHQWPGTAGGSPPNPFEYEMILLGSDANGKKENVWGDKKVFPEPKLDGKKMKYVKDNTLTLEALFDNHYYENDKQKTWDDNMGKCKAVHMFMTLMTLVQYHNDAYIRAVMRAQVQRVGAAFEYLETEVLPKAQVKGYTKRGLKKEWEDWMTKYHKARLDALQAALEDKMKVFEKSTGITTKMKRWDYLNIFKRVDTKKPNCGFEKDNKKMDERVQLLKDAFKKMKKVNSELKLD
;
A
#
# COMPACT_ATOMS: atom_id res chain seq x y z
N MET A 1 23.25 -12.33 24.13
CA MET A 1 24.26 -11.67 23.26
C MET A 1 25.50 -12.53 23.28
N HIS A 2 25.75 -13.28 22.20
CA HIS A 2 26.99 -14.02 22.03
C HIS A 2 27.93 -13.16 21.17
N THR A 3 28.98 -12.66 21.80
CA THR A 3 30.10 -11.98 21.14
C THR A 3 30.98 -13.07 20.54
N LEU A 4 31.18 -13.06 19.23
CA LEU A 4 32.13 -13.94 18.57
C LEU A 4 33.44 -13.16 18.38
N HIS A 5 34.48 -13.52 19.12
CA HIS A 5 35.85 -13.03 18.88
C HIS A 5 36.52 -13.96 17.88
N LEU A 6 37.01 -13.41 16.76
CA LEU A 6 37.90 -14.13 15.85
C LEU A 6 39.28 -13.48 15.96
N THR A 7 40.27 -14.25 16.42
CA THR A 7 41.69 -13.88 16.43
C THR A 7 42.38 -14.63 15.29
N LEU A 8 43.03 -13.91 14.38
CA LEU A 8 43.88 -14.51 13.34
C LEU A 8 45.31 -14.01 13.51
N SER A 9 46.20 -14.91 13.90
CA SER A 9 47.64 -14.65 14.02
C SER A 9 48.31 -15.00 12.69
N VAL A 10 49.01 -14.08 12.06
CA VAL A 10 49.88 -14.40 10.91
C VAL A 10 51.29 -13.89 11.19
N SER A 11 52.24 -14.82 11.14
CA SER A 11 53.64 -14.65 11.46
C SER A 11 54.41 -13.92 10.35
N LEU A 12 55.41 -13.14 10.78
CA LEU A 12 56.38 -12.41 9.98
C LEU A 12 57.16 -13.29 8.99
N LEU A 13 57.38 -12.77 7.78
CA LEU A 13 58.60 -13.01 7.02
C LEU A 13 59.18 -11.67 6.53
N SER A 14 60.46 -11.47 6.83
CA SER A 14 61.20 -10.22 6.66
C SER A 14 62.16 -10.26 5.46
N ILE A 15 62.68 -9.06 5.14
CA ILE A 15 63.93 -8.68 4.45
C ILE A 15 63.94 -8.88 2.90
N SER A 16 64.42 -7.97 2.02
CA SER A 16 65.31 -6.80 2.15
C SER A 16 65.20 -5.82 0.97
N THR A 17 65.21 -4.52 1.29
CA THR A 17 65.87 -3.36 0.66
C THR A 17 66.39 -3.39 -0.80
N LEU A 18 66.08 -2.33 -1.57
CA LEU A 18 67.07 -1.52 -2.30
C LEU A 18 66.54 -0.11 -2.69
N TYR A 19 67.26 0.89 -2.15
CA TYR A 19 67.41 2.34 -2.43
C TYR A 19 66.86 3.00 -3.71
N GLY A 20 66.36 4.24 -3.56
CA GLY A 20 66.47 5.31 -4.57
C GLY A 20 65.49 6.50 -4.45
N ALA A 21 66.01 7.67 -4.07
CA ALA A 21 65.46 9.06 -4.07
C ALA A 21 64.50 9.46 -5.23
N SER A 22 63.65 10.51 -5.23
CA SER A 22 63.27 11.63 -4.34
C SER A 22 62.07 12.41 -4.96
N HIS A 23 61.12 12.83 -4.12
CA HIS A 23 60.22 14.01 -4.16
C HIS A 23 59.42 14.43 -5.41
N GLY A 24 58.09 14.35 -5.27
CA GLY A 24 57.08 15.19 -5.93
C GLY A 24 55.69 14.94 -5.34
N PHE A 25 55.14 15.88 -4.57
CA PHE A 25 53.78 15.79 -4.01
C PHE A 25 52.75 15.81 -5.15
N ALA A 26 52.04 14.70 -5.32
CA ALA A 26 50.80 14.60 -6.09
C ALA A 26 49.67 14.21 -5.14
N ALA A 27 48.48 14.76 -5.36
CA ALA A 27 47.27 14.40 -4.66
C ALA A 27 47.07 12.88 -4.74
N ALA A 28 47.02 12.20 -3.60
CA ALA A 28 46.79 10.76 -3.55
C ALA A 28 45.36 10.49 -4.03
N GLU A 29 45.26 9.91 -5.22
CA GLU A 29 44.07 9.19 -5.67
C GLU A 29 43.72 8.14 -4.61
N GLY A 30 42.45 8.10 -4.20
CA GLY A 30 41.97 7.13 -3.23
C GLY A 30 42.18 5.71 -3.75
N VAL A 31 42.86 4.89 -2.96
CA VAL A 31 43.07 3.47 -3.24
C VAL A 31 41.69 2.77 -3.24
N PRO A 32 41.29 2.09 -4.33
CA PRO A 32 40.04 1.33 -4.37
C PRO A 32 40.06 0.21 -3.31
N SER A 33 38.93 -0.02 -2.66
CA SER A 33 38.74 -1.03 -1.60
C SER A 33 39.20 -2.44 -1.97
N ALA A 34 39.26 -2.77 -3.26
CA ALA A 34 39.76 -4.03 -3.79
C ALA A 34 41.27 -4.26 -3.59
N GLN A 35 42.06 -3.23 -3.28
CA GLN A 35 43.52 -3.36 -3.08
C GLN A 35 43.93 -3.54 -1.60
N LEU A 36 43.02 -3.36 -0.64
CA LEU A 36 43.33 -3.41 0.80
C LEU A 36 43.08 -4.78 1.43
N LEU A 37 42.42 -5.72 0.74
CA LEU A 37 42.07 -7.03 1.29
C LEU A 37 42.33 -8.13 0.24
N PRO A 38 43.03 -9.24 0.57
CA PRO A 38 43.24 -10.34 -0.36
C PRO A 38 41.90 -10.96 -0.77
N ASP A 39 41.78 -11.31 -2.05
CA ASP A 39 40.61 -11.97 -2.64
C ASP A 39 40.23 -13.23 -1.84
N GLY A 40 39.20 -13.11 -0.99
CA GLY A 40 38.76 -14.22 -0.12
C GLY A 40 37.74 -13.85 0.97
N PHE A 41 37.57 -12.57 1.30
CA PHE A 41 36.59 -12.12 2.32
C PHE A 41 35.21 -11.75 1.72
N PHE A 42 34.53 -12.71 1.07
CA PHE A 42 33.14 -12.57 0.56
C PHE A 42 32.06 -12.63 1.65
N GLY A 43 32.31 -12.03 2.82
CA GLY A 43 31.37 -12.02 3.95
C GLY A 43 31.08 -10.64 4.52
N LEU A 44 31.80 -9.61 4.10
CA LEU A 44 31.75 -8.26 4.69
C LEU A 44 30.99 -7.25 3.83
N ASP A 45 30.59 -7.63 2.62
CA ASP A 45 29.69 -6.90 1.72
C ASP A 45 28.32 -6.61 2.35
N LYS A 46 27.92 -7.40 3.36
CA LYS A 46 26.73 -7.17 4.21
C LYS A 46 26.99 -6.30 5.44
N TYR A 47 28.15 -5.67 5.55
CA TYR A 47 28.55 -4.85 6.67
C TYR A 47 28.95 -3.44 6.17
N GLU A 48 28.83 -2.44 7.04
CA GLU A 48 29.31 -1.07 6.82
C GLU A 48 30.39 -0.74 7.86
N VAL A 49 31.42 0.00 7.45
CA VAL A 49 32.49 0.45 8.36
C VAL A 49 32.02 1.71 9.07
N LEU A 50 31.93 1.65 10.39
CA LEU A 50 31.49 2.76 11.24
C LEU A 50 32.67 3.67 11.64
N SER A 51 33.83 3.08 11.90
CA SER A 51 35.05 3.81 12.24
C SER A 51 36.27 2.92 12.06
N MET A 52 37.41 3.54 11.73
CA MET A 52 38.71 2.88 11.69
C MET A 52 39.71 3.73 12.47
N HIS A 53 40.47 3.09 13.36
CA HIS A 53 41.53 3.72 14.12
C HIS A 53 42.56 2.68 14.54
N GLN A 54 43.74 3.14 14.93
CA GLN A 54 44.85 2.28 15.33
C GLN A 54 44.87 2.20 16.86
N ASP A 55 44.87 0.99 17.42
CA ASP A 55 44.98 0.74 18.85
C ASP A 55 46.20 -0.15 19.12
N GLY A 56 47.30 0.48 19.55
CA GLY A 56 48.60 -0.17 19.64
C GLY A 56 49.20 -0.48 18.27
N GLU A 57 49.58 -1.75 18.05
CA GLU A 57 50.12 -2.23 16.76
C GLU A 57 49.02 -2.80 15.84
N GLU A 58 47.75 -2.72 16.25
CA GLU A 58 46.62 -3.28 15.48
C GLU A 58 45.73 -2.18 14.90
N ASP A 59 45.27 -2.38 13.66
CA ASP A 59 44.22 -1.57 13.06
C ASP A 59 42.86 -2.12 13.48
N VAL A 60 42.11 -1.33 14.24
CA VAL A 60 40.77 -1.69 14.73
C VAL A 60 39.72 -1.08 13.82
N VAL A 61 38.99 -1.96 13.13
CA VAL A 61 37.87 -1.62 12.25
C VAL A 61 36.56 -1.98 12.93
N HIS A 62 35.75 -0.98 13.26
CA HIS A 62 34.39 -1.20 13.75
C HIS A 62 33.44 -1.34 12.57
N ILE A 63 32.86 -2.52 12.41
CA ILE A 63 31.86 -2.81 11.38
C ILE A 63 30.50 -3.12 12.00
N ARG A 64 29.43 -2.72 11.33
CA ARG A 64 28.05 -3.12 11.68
C ARG A 64 27.43 -3.87 10.52
N LYS A 65 26.68 -4.93 10.80
CA LYS A 65 25.89 -5.64 9.80
C LYS A 65 24.83 -4.67 9.25
N ARG A 66 24.82 -4.46 7.93
CA ARG A 66 23.70 -3.84 7.24
C ARG A 66 22.44 -4.63 7.61
N ALA A 67 21.35 -3.94 7.90
CA ALA A 67 20.10 -4.63 8.23
C ALA A 67 19.76 -5.58 7.07
N GLY A 68 19.67 -6.89 7.35
CA GLY A 68 19.23 -7.88 6.38
C GLY A 68 17.72 -8.02 6.43
N ASP A 69 17.13 -8.36 5.28
CA ASP A 69 15.69 -8.36 4.99
C ASP A 69 14.78 -9.17 5.94
N ASP A 70 15.33 -10.01 6.81
CA ASP A 70 14.55 -10.95 7.63
C ASP A 70 14.39 -10.56 9.11
N ASP A 71 15.07 -9.51 9.60
CA ASP A 71 15.01 -9.14 11.03
C ASP A 71 14.14 -7.91 11.35
N CYS A 72 13.40 -7.41 10.36
CA CYS A 72 12.43 -6.35 10.58
C CYS A 72 11.02 -6.91 10.78
N GLY A 73 10.73 -7.32 12.02
CA GLY A 73 9.40 -7.71 12.44
C GLY A 73 8.38 -6.58 12.24
N SER A 74 7.46 -6.75 11.29
CA SER A 74 6.17 -6.03 11.11
C SER A 74 6.10 -4.49 11.14
N ASP A 75 7.20 -3.78 11.40
CA ASP A 75 7.19 -2.35 11.77
C ASP A 75 7.97 -1.44 10.81
N CYS A 76 8.38 -1.95 9.64
CA CYS A 76 8.89 -1.11 8.52
C CYS A 76 7.78 -0.36 7.76
N MET A 77 6.60 -0.25 8.39
CA MET A 77 5.39 0.34 7.83
C MET A 77 5.48 1.86 7.86
N ALA A 78 6.05 2.46 6.82
CA ALA A 78 5.65 3.75 6.20
C ALA A 78 6.86 4.51 5.62
N TYR A 79 7.36 4.04 4.48
CA TYR A 79 8.16 4.90 3.61
C TYR A 79 7.34 5.23 2.37
N SER A 80 7.05 6.52 2.20
CA SER A 80 6.83 7.09 0.87
C SER A 80 8.17 7.00 0.15
N GLY A 81 8.17 6.58 -1.12
CA GLY A 81 9.39 6.32 -1.89
C GLY A 81 10.20 7.58 -2.15
N PHE A 82 11.00 8.01 -1.19
CA PHE A 82 11.98 9.07 -1.34
C PHE A 82 13.31 8.54 -0.78
N SER A 83 14.17 8.09 -1.70
CA SER A 83 15.54 7.63 -1.44
C SER A 83 16.49 8.80 -1.17
N GLU A 84 17.72 8.51 -0.74
CA GLU A 84 18.75 9.50 -0.33
C GLU A 84 19.17 10.48 -1.44
N ASP A 85 18.89 10.16 -2.70
CA ASP A 85 19.01 11.04 -3.86
C ASP A 85 17.80 11.97 -4.06
N ASN A 86 16.81 11.90 -3.16
CA ASN A 86 15.59 12.71 -3.06
C ASN A 86 14.61 12.59 -4.23
N LEU A 87 14.77 11.54 -5.03
CA LEU A 87 13.93 11.27 -6.18
C LEU A 87 12.83 10.28 -5.80
N GLN A 88 11.69 10.38 -6.48
CA GLN A 88 10.63 9.39 -6.31
C GLN A 88 10.98 8.16 -7.16
N HIS A 89 11.85 7.30 -6.64
CA HIS A 89 12.17 6.03 -7.29
C HIS A 89 11.15 4.97 -6.87
N CYS A 90 10.61 4.21 -7.82
CA CYS A 90 10.20 2.84 -7.54
C CYS A 90 11.51 2.05 -7.35
N ASP A 91 12.20 2.21 -6.21
CA ASP A 91 13.45 1.49 -5.93
C ASP A 91 13.21 -0.02 -6.02
N ALA A 92 14.21 -0.81 -6.40
CA ALA A 92 14.12 -2.28 -6.41
C ALA A 92 13.79 -2.87 -5.00
N ASP A 93 14.17 -2.18 -3.92
CA ASP A 93 13.80 -2.54 -2.54
C ASP A 93 12.34 -2.15 -2.21
N ILE A 94 11.82 -1.13 -2.90
CA ILE A 94 10.39 -0.78 -2.90
C ILE A 94 9.62 -1.72 -3.83
N GLU A 95 10.20 -2.21 -4.92
CA GLU A 95 9.60 -3.24 -5.77
C GLU A 95 9.28 -4.46 -4.92
N GLU A 96 10.12 -4.94 -4.01
CA GLU A 96 9.76 -6.11 -3.19
C GLU A 96 8.57 -5.87 -2.22
N LEU A 97 8.37 -4.62 -1.78
CA LEU A 97 7.29 -4.21 -0.87
C LEU A 97 6.00 -3.82 -1.60
N LEU A 98 6.11 -3.07 -2.71
CA LEU A 98 5.05 -2.87 -3.68
C LEU A 98 4.64 -4.22 -4.26
N ASP A 99 5.57 -5.12 -4.50
CA ASP A 99 5.32 -6.50 -4.92
C ASP A 99 4.52 -7.29 -3.88
N LYS A 100 4.75 -7.06 -2.58
CA LYS A 100 3.93 -7.70 -1.52
C LYS A 100 2.51 -7.12 -1.45
N ARG A 101 2.31 -5.86 -1.87
CA ARG A 101 1.04 -5.12 -1.82
C ARG A 101 0.27 -5.12 -3.14
N SER A 102 0.96 -5.28 -4.27
CA SER A 102 0.35 -5.26 -5.58
C SER A 102 -0.52 -6.49 -5.71
N LEU A 103 -1.66 -6.28 -6.34
CA LEU A 103 -2.60 -7.32 -6.65
C LEU A 103 -1.92 -8.51 -7.39
N GLU A 104 -0.86 -8.25 -8.16
CA GLU A 104 -0.11 -9.26 -8.92
C GLU A 104 0.51 -10.37 -8.05
N LYS A 105 1.20 -10.08 -6.93
CA LYS A 105 1.72 -11.15 -6.05
C LYS A 105 0.82 -11.52 -4.88
N ARG A 106 -0.11 -10.65 -4.43
CA ARG A 106 -1.22 -11.06 -3.52
C ARG A 106 -1.95 -12.29 -4.08
N GLY A 107 -1.93 -12.39 -5.39
CA GLY A 107 -2.48 -13.50 -6.13
C GLY A 107 -1.68 -14.73 -6.44
N ARG A 108 -0.37 -14.55 -6.62
CA ARG A 108 0.53 -15.66 -6.96
C ARG A 108 0.89 -16.48 -5.72
N LYS A 109 0.66 -15.97 -4.51
CA LYS A 109 0.88 -16.72 -3.27
C LYS A 109 -0.40 -17.46 -2.89
N PRO A 110 -0.41 -18.81 -2.82
CA PRO A 110 -1.47 -19.51 -2.12
C PRO A 110 -1.46 -19.03 -0.66
N ILE A 111 -2.43 -18.17 -0.33
CA ILE A 111 -2.67 -17.68 1.04
C ILE A 111 -2.82 -18.92 1.93
N LYS A 112 -2.36 -18.92 3.18
CA LYS A 112 -2.61 -20.00 4.16
C LYS A 112 -4.11 -20.05 4.54
N ALA A 113 -4.60 -21.17 5.10
CA ALA A 113 -6.02 -21.28 5.48
C ALA A 113 -6.26 -20.27 6.61
N ASP A 114 -6.98 -19.22 6.31
CA ASP A 114 -7.02 -18.03 7.17
C ASP A 114 -8.44 -17.49 7.37
N VAL A 115 -9.46 -18.16 6.80
CA VAL A 115 -10.86 -17.82 7.03
C VAL A 115 -11.51 -18.87 7.93
N CYS A 116 -12.17 -18.42 8.99
CA CYS A 116 -12.95 -19.25 9.92
C CYS A 116 -12.16 -20.36 10.63
N LYS A 117 -10.85 -20.19 10.79
CA LYS A 117 -10.01 -21.19 11.45
C LYS A 117 -10.39 -21.35 12.91
N GLY A 118 -10.54 -22.60 13.36
CA GLY A 118 -10.85 -22.94 14.76
C GLY A 118 -12.32 -22.84 15.15
N VAL A 119 -13.20 -22.42 14.24
CA VAL A 119 -14.65 -22.40 14.51
C VAL A 119 -15.16 -23.81 14.82
N LEU A 120 -16.02 -23.95 15.82
CA LEU A 120 -16.60 -25.23 16.20
C LEU A 120 -17.83 -25.54 15.35
N VAL A 121 -17.78 -26.63 14.59
CA VAL A 121 -18.93 -27.17 13.84
C VAL A 121 -19.23 -28.54 14.40
N ASN A 122 -20.43 -28.71 14.96
CA ASN A 122 -20.85 -29.95 15.63
C ASN A 122 -19.84 -30.44 16.67
N GLY A 123 -19.26 -29.51 17.45
CA GLY A 123 -18.28 -29.79 18.49
C GLY A 123 -16.83 -29.98 18.01
N ALA A 124 -16.57 -29.98 16.69
CA ALA A 124 -15.23 -30.14 16.13
C ALA A 124 -14.68 -28.82 15.58
N ALA A 125 -13.46 -28.46 15.99
CA ALA A 125 -12.74 -27.31 15.47
C ALA A 125 -12.36 -27.52 14.00
N GLN A 126 -12.73 -26.57 13.14
CA GLN A 126 -12.47 -26.65 11.72
C GLN A 126 -11.09 -26.07 11.35
N PRO A 127 -10.40 -26.62 10.34
CA PRO A 127 -9.07 -26.15 9.92
C PRO A 127 -9.08 -24.78 9.21
N GLY A 128 -10.26 -24.17 9.03
CA GLY A 128 -10.48 -22.98 8.21
C GLY A 128 -10.49 -23.30 6.71
N PHE A 129 -10.69 -22.28 5.89
CA PHE A 129 -10.65 -22.39 4.43
C PHE A 129 -10.04 -21.15 3.78
N TYR A 130 -9.82 -21.24 2.48
CA TYR A 130 -9.26 -20.18 1.64
C TYR A 130 -10.37 -19.56 0.80
N LEU A 131 -10.34 -18.25 0.62
CA LEU A 131 -11.07 -17.57 -0.46
C LEU A 131 -10.11 -17.40 -1.64
N ILE A 132 -10.57 -17.77 -2.84
CA ILE A 132 -9.80 -17.61 -4.07
C ILE A 132 -10.28 -16.34 -4.74
N SER A 133 -9.41 -15.34 -4.83
CA SER A 133 -9.61 -14.17 -5.68
C SER A 133 -9.19 -14.48 -7.12
N PRO A 134 -9.82 -13.86 -8.13
CA PRO A 134 -9.39 -13.99 -9.52
C PRO A 134 -7.96 -13.48 -9.71
N THR A 135 -7.25 -13.98 -10.72
CA THR A 135 -5.90 -13.52 -11.08
C THR A 135 -5.88 -12.05 -11.49
N TRP A 136 -4.71 -11.43 -11.62
CA TRP A 136 -4.59 -9.97 -11.73
C TRP A 136 -3.89 -9.58 -13.03
N PRO A 137 -4.46 -8.62 -13.79
CA PRO A 137 -3.74 -8.03 -14.92
C PRO A 137 -2.54 -7.26 -14.38
N THR A 138 -1.43 -7.27 -15.12
CA THR A 138 -0.33 -6.34 -14.82
C THR A 138 -0.80 -4.91 -15.10
N PRO A 139 -0.18 -3.89 -14.47
CA PRO A 139 -0.49 -2.49 -14.76
C PRO A 139 -0.40 -2.16 -16.26
N GLU A 140 0.58 -2.73 -16.98
CA GLU A 140 0.79 -2.54 -18.42
C GLU A 140 -0.34 -3.15 -19.24
N THR A 141 -0.84 -4.32 -18.81
CA THR A 141 -1.97 -5.00 -19.44
C THR A 141 -3.23 -4.16 -19.31
N LEU A 142 -3.47 -3.62 -18.10
CA LEU A 142 -4.64 -2.82 -17.80
C LEU A 142 -4.59 -1.47 -18.53
N GLU A 143 -3.44 -0.81 -18.56
CA GLU A 143 -3.21 0.43 -19.31
C GLU A 143 -3.41 0.25 -20.81
N THR A 144 -2.81 -0.79 -21.41
CA THR A 144 -3.00 -1.12 -22.83
C THR A 144 -4.48 -1.33 -23.16
N ARG A 145 -5.20 -1.98 -22.25
CA ARG A 145 -6.64 -2.22 -22.40
C ARG A 145 -7.44 -0.93 -22.30
N HIS A 146 -7.18 -0.08 -21.30
CA HIS A 146 -7.83 1.22 -21.15
C HIS A 146 -7.64 2.07 -22.41
N LYS A 147 -6.42 2.11 -22.95
CA LYS A 147 -6.11 2.78 -24.22
C LYS A 147 -6.91 2.21 -25.39
N LYS A 148 -6.99 0.88 -25.52
CA LYS A 148 -7.76 0.21 -26.58
C LYS A 148 -9.26 0.49 -26.48
N GLN A 149 -9.80 0.48 -25.26
CA GLN A 149 -11.22 0.74 -24.98
C GLN A 149 -11.55 2.23 -24.93
N LYS A 150 -10.56 3.11 -25.04
CA LYS A 150 -10.70 4.57 -24.86
C LYS A 150 -11.36 4.92 -23.51
N THR A 151 -11.08 4.12 -22.48
CA THR A 151 -11.54 4.36 -21.11
C THR A 151 -10.45 5.08 -20.31
N LYS A 152 -10.85 6.09 -19.54
CA LYS A 152 -9.93 6.80 -18.63
C LYS A 152 -10.14 6.25 -17.22
N ARG A 153 -9.20 5.45 -16.74
CA ARG A 153 -9.30 4.69 -15.48
C ARG A 153 -7.99 4.67 -14.68
N ILE A 154 -7.11 5.61 -15.01
CA ILE A 154 -5.89 5.89 -14.25
C ILE A 154 -6.20 7.09 -13.37
N TYR A 155 -6.24 6.87 -12.05
CA TYR A 155 -6.59 7.87 -11.06
C TYR A 155 -5.34 8.36 -10.34
N ASP A 156 -5.16 9.68 -10.31
CA ASP A 156 -4.03 10.29 -9.63
C ASP A 156 -4.28 11.76 -9.29
N THR A 157 -3.41 12.35 -8.46
CA THR A 157 -3.35 13.81 -8.27
C THR A 157 -2.72 14.50 -9.47
N GLY A 158 -2.98 15.80 -9.60
CA GLY A 158 -2.45 16.60 -10.70
C GLY A 158 -0.93 16.62 -10.79
N ASP A 159 -0.46 17.17 -11.91
CA ASP A 159 0.93 17.18 -12.33
C ASP A 159 1.88 17.60 -11.19
N PRO A 160 2.68 16.66 -10.65
CA PRO A 160 3.59 16.98 -9.56
C PRO A 160 4.66 17.99 -10.01
N THR A 161 4.86 18.26 -11.29
CA THR A 161 5.82 19.29 -11.71
C THR A 161 5.30 20.73 -11.49
N LYS A 162 4.03 20.90 -11.07
CA LYS A 162 3.37 22.21 -10.93
C LYS A 162 2.79 22.47 -9.53
N PRO A 163 3.62 22.64 -8.46
CA PRO A 163 3.19 22.71 -7.05
C PRO A 163 2.31 23.87 -6.65
N TYR A 164 2.21 24.84 -7.55
CA TYR A 164 1.48 26.07 -7.34
C TYR A 164 0.25 26.15 -8.24
N ASP A 165 -0.02 25.10 -9.04
CA ASP A 165 -1.29 24.94 -9.71
C ASP A 165 -2.28 24.29 -8.74
N ILE A 166 -3.45 24.92 -8.56
CA ILE A 166 -4.52 24.38 -7.72
C ILE A 166 -4.94 22.96 -8.16
N LYS A 167 -4.81 22.67 -9.46
CA LYS A 167 -5.11 21.35 -10.04
C LYS A 167 -4.19 20.24 -9.55
N TRP A 168 -3.03 20.56 -8.97
CA TRP A 168 -2.20 19.56 -8.30
C TRP A 168 -3.01 18.82 -7.23
N PHE A 169 -3.80 19.56 -6.44
CA PHE A 169 -4.55 19.00 -5.30
C PHE A 169 -5.87 18.29 -5.71
N GLU A 170 -6.19 18.31 -7.00
CA GLU A 170 -7.40 17.71 -7.55
C GLU A 170 -7.10 16.30 -8.06
N LEU A 171 -8.05 15.38 -7.84
CA LEU A 171 -8.02 14.08 -8.47
C LEU A 171 -8.28 14.24 -9.97
N GLN A 172 -7.41 13.63 -10.77
CA GLN A 172 -7.47 13.59 -12.21
C GLN A 172 -7.65 12.15 -12.69
N VAL A 173 -8.36 12.03 -13.80
CA VAL A 173 -8.45 10.79 -14.56
C VAL A 173 -7.59 10.94 -15.80
N LEU A 174 -6.54 10.14 -15.87
CA LEU A 174 -5.50 10.25 -16.89
C LEU A 174 -5.75 9.26 -18.04
N ASP A 175 -5.26 9.64 -19.22
CA ASP A 175 -5.22 8.76 -20.40
C ASP A 175 -3.98 7.84 -20.37
N GLU A 176 -2.90 8.30 -19.72
CA GLU A 176 -1.62 7.61 -19.56
C GLU A 176 -0.96 8.00 -18.22
N ARG A 177 0.03 7.24 -17.78
CA ARG A 177 0.81 7.54 -16.57
C ARG A 177 1.60 8.84 -16.72
N TRP A 178 1.90 9.50 -15.60
CA TRP A 178 2.85 10.62 -15.62
C TRP A 178 4.25 10.15 -16.03
N ALA A 179 4.72 10.65 -17.19
CA ALA A 179 6.02 10.29 -17.78
C ALA A 179 7.19 11.17 -17.31
N LYS A 180 6.93 12.15 -16.43
CA LYS A 180 7.94 13.09 -15.93
C LYS A 180 7.83 13.25 -14.42
N ASP A 181 8.97 13.21 -13.75
CA ASP A 181 9.08 13.65 -12.37
C ASP A 181 9.19 15.19 -12.30
N ILE A 182 9.24 15.74 -11.09
CA ILE A 182 9.48 17.18 -10.89
C ILE A 182 10.82 17.62 -11.48
N ALA A 183 11.75 16.69 -11.67
CA ALA A 183 12.99 16.88 -12.41
C ALA A 183 12.89 17.08 -13.90
N GLY A 184 11.70 16.92 -14.46
CA GLY A 184 11.52 16.91 -15.90
C GLY A 184 12.30 15.77 -16.55
N ARG A 185 12.78 14.79 -15.76
CA ARG A 185 13.42 13.60 -16.27
C ARG A 185 12.34 12.73 -16.87
N LYS A 186 12.60 12.23 -18.08
CA LYS A 186 11.77 11.22 -18.71
C LYS A 186 12.13 9.91 -17.99
N ASP A 187 11.17 9.38 -17.24
CA ASP A 187 11.30 8.31 -16.23
C ASP A 187 12.07 8.69 -14.95
N PRO A 188 11.53 8.38 -13.75
CA PRO A 188 10.73 7.19 -13.46
C PRO A 188 9.24 7.50 -13.32
N ALA A 189 8.40 6.74 -14.00
CA ALA A 189 6.95 6.78 -13.88
C ALA A 189 6.53 6.77 -12.39
N ARG A 190 5.53 7.60 -12.03
CA ARG A 190 4.81 7.40 -10.76
C ARG A 190 4.42 5.93 -10.65
N CYS A 191 4.60 5.33 -9.48
CA CYS A 191 4.22 3.93 -9.29
C CYS A 191 2.68 3.84 -9.27
N TYR A 192 2.12 2.97 -10.12
CA TYR A 192 0.69 2.67 -10.18
C TYR A 192 0.48 1.19 -9.96
N ASP A 193 -0.55 0.88 -9.20
CA ASP A 193 -0.98 -0.49 -8.99
C ASP A 193 -2.35 -0.71 -9.65
N ALA A 194 -2.52 -1.90 -10.24
CA ALA A 194 -3.82 -2.39 -10.64
C ALA A 194 -4.63 -2.70 -9.38
N GLU A 195 -5.87 -2.20 -9.31
CA GLU A 195 -6.60 -2.16 -8.05
C GLU A 195 -8.09 -2.48 -8.17
N HIS A 196 -8.62 -3.07 -7.08
CA HIS A 196 -10.05 -3.21 -6.87
C HIS A 196 -10.62 -1.91 -6.32
N VAL A 197 -11.86 -1.61 -6.71
CA VAL A 197 -12.59 -0.49 -6.08
C VAL A 197 -13.01 -0.84 -4.65
N LEU A 198 -13.59 -2.02 -4.43
CA LEU A 198 -13.76 -2.63 -3.10
C LEU A 198 -12.84 -3.82 -2.93
N GLU A 199 -12.11 -3.86 -1.82
CA GLU A 199 -11.21 -4.96 -1.51
C GLU A 199 -11.97 -6.27 -1.26
N TRP A 200 -11.54 -7.36 -1.90
CA TRP A 200 -12.15 -8.68 -1.72
C TRP A 200 -12.10 -9.19 -0.27
N GLN A 201 -11.14 -8.71 0.53
CA GLN A 201 -11.01 -9.05 1.95
C GLN A 201 -12.23 -8.63 2.79
N LEU A 202 -13.07 -7.71 2.29
CA LEU A 202 -14.33 -7.35 2.94
C LEU A 202 -15.27 -8.55 3.06
N LEU A 203 -15.22 -9.50 2.12
CA LEU A 203 -15.96 -10.76 2.23
C LEU A 203 -15.47 -11.59 3.43
N LYS A 204 -14.16 -11.66 3.64
CA LYS A 204 -13.58 -12.33 4.81
C LYS A 204 -14.04 -11.66 6.10
N THR A 205 -13.89 -10.33 6.20
CA THR A 205 -14.33 -9.57 7.39
C THR A 205 -15.80 -9.76 7.68
N PHE A 206 -16.65 -9.73 6.66
CA PHE A 206 -18.06 -10.07 6.80
C PHE A 206 -18.23 -11.48 7.37
N ILE A 207 -17.67 -12.52 6.75
CA ILE A 207 -17.85 -13.90 7.21
C ILE A 207 -17.38 -14.12 8.66
N GLU A 208 -16.33 -13.41 9.10
CA GLU A 208 -15.72 -13.62 10.42
C GLU A 208 -16.28 -12.73 11.54
N GLU A 209 -17.02 -11.66 11.22
CA GLU A 209 -17.46 -10.68 12.22
C GLU A 209 -18.37 -11.28 13.30
N ASP A 210 -19.11 -12.36 13.02
CA ASP A 210 -19.96 -13.05 14.00
C ASP A 210 -19.39 -14.41 14.45
N MET A 211 -18.09 -14.69 14.23
CA MET A 211 -17.47 -16.01 14.44
C MET A 211 -17.65 -16.60 15.85
N ALA A 212 -17.84 -15.77 16.87
CA ALA A 212 -18.10 -16.21 18.25
C ALA A 212 -19.49 -16.85 18.45
N SER A 213 -20.44 -16.66 17.51
CA SER A 213 -21.79 -17.19 17.59
C SER A 213 -21.85 -18.67 17.16
N PRO A 214 -22.63 -19.53 17.83
CA PRO A 214 -22.87 -20.90 17.36
C PRO A 214 -23.63 -20.95 16.02
N ASN A 215 -24.32 -19.86 15.67
CA ASN A 215 -24.98 -19.66 14.38
C ASN A 215 -24.22 -18.69 13.47
N SER A 216 -22.90 -18.57 13.66
CA SER A 216 -22.06 -17.65 12.90
C SER A 216 -22.07 -17.92 11.39
N ARG A 217 -21.73 -16.90 10.60
CA ARG A 217 -21.49 -17.06 9.15
C ARG A 217 -20.40 -18.10 8.91
N CYS A 218 -19.36 -18.14 9.74
CA CYS A 218 -18.35 -19.20 9.68
C CYS A 218 -18.91 -20.61 9.80
N VAL A 219 -19.78 -20.88 10.79
CA VAL A 219 -20.44 -22.19 10.93
C VAL A 219 -21.29 -22.51 9.69
N LEU A 220 -22.01 -21.52 9.17
CA LEU A 220 -22.82 -21.67 7.95
C LEU A 220 -21.95 -22.00 6.72
N MET A 221 -20.84 -21.29 6.55
CA MET A 221 -19.91 -21.50 5.43
C MET A 221 -19.37 -22.93 5.45
N HIS A 222 -18.89 -23.39 6.62
CA HIS A 222 -18.39 -24.75 6.78
C HIS A 222 -19.45 -25.82 6.55
N LYS A 223 -20.68 -25.63 7.05
CA LYS A 223 -21.77 -26.60 6.88
C LYS A 223 -22.24 -26.70 5.43
N TYR A 224 -22.32 -25.58 4.72
CA TYR A 224 -23.09 -25.51 3.48
C TYR A 224 -22.30 -25.00 2.27
N PHE A 225 -21.45 -23.99 2.42
CA PHE A 225 -20.79 -23.33 1.28
C PHE A 225 -19.45 -23.97 0.87
N MET A 226 -18.95 -24.90 1.67
CA MET A 226 -17.75 -25.69 1.34
C MET A 226 -18.02 -26.87 0.41
N GLN A 227 -19.27 -27.07 0.00
CA GLN A 227 -19.68 -28.11 -0.95
C GLN A 227 -19.22 -27.77 -2.38
N GLU A 228 -19.12 -28.80 -3.22
CA GLU A 228 -18.73 -28.66 -4.63
C GLU A 228 -19.77 -27.84 -5.40
N LEU A 229 -19.30 -26.96 -6.29
CA LEU A 229 -20.07 -26.23 -7.27
C LEU A 229 -20.04 -27.00 -8.60
N ASP A 230 -21.20 -27.12 -9.27
CA ASP A 230 -21.25 -27.72 -10.60
C ASP A 230 -20.31 -27.00 -11.58
N LYS A 231 -19.51 -27.77 -12.32
CA LYS A 231 -18.66 -27.25 -13.40
C LYS A 231 -19.52 -26.89 -14.62
N LYS A 232 -20.12 -25.71 -14.59
CA LYS A 232 -20.92 -25.15 -15.69
C LYS A 232 -20.77 -23.64 -15.77
N SER A 233 -21.36 -23.06 -16.79
CA SER A 233 -21.42 -21.62 -16.95
C SER A 233 -22.65 -21.04 -16.23
N TYR A 234 -22.45 -19.96 -15.49
CA TYR A 234 -23.49 -19.29 -14.71
C TYR A 234 -23.80 -17.94 -15.32
N LYS A 235 -25.10 -17.61 -15.42
CA LYS A 235 -25.53 -16.29 -15.87
C LYS A 235 -25.37 -15.28 -14.75
N VAL A 236 -24.80 -14.13 -15.10
CA VAL A 236 -24.55 -13.02 -14.17
C VAL A 236 -24.92 -11.71 -14.86
N LYS A 237 -25.25 -10.67 -14.10
CA LYS A 237 -25.46 -9.33 -14.64
C LYS A 237 -24.13 -8.57 -14.70
N VAL A 238 -23.80 -8.03 -15.86
CA VAL A 238 -22.56 -7.28 -16.14
C VAL A 238 -22.91 -5.91 -16.69
N ALA A 239 -22.04 -4.92 -16.55
CA ALA A 239 -22.28 -3.62 -17.17
C ALA A 239 -22.10 -3.68 -18.69
N LYS A 240 -22.97 -2.99 -19.42
CA LYS A 240 -22.84 -2.75 -20.85
C LYS A 240 -21.67 -1.82 -21.15
N ASN A 241 -21.15 -1.90 -22.38
CA ASN A 241 -20.17 -0.96 -22.93
C ASN A 241 -18.97 -0.75 -22.00
N ASP A 242 -18.41 -1.84 -21.45
CA ASP A 242 -17.25 -1.83 -20.55
C ASP A 242 -17.41 -0.87 -19.35
N GLY A 243 -18.62 -0.81 -18.78
CA GLY A 243 -18.90 0.02 -17.60
C GLY A 243 -19.11 1.50 -17.90
N ALA A 244 -19.52 1.86 -19.12
CA ALA A 244 -19.98 3.23 -19.38
C ALA A 244 -21.19 3.58 -18.50
N LEU A 245 -21.15 4.75 -17.86
CA LEU A 245 -22.26 5.22 -17.04
C LEU A 245 -23.33 5.90 -17.89
N LYS A 246 -24.59 5.67 -17.54
CA LYS A 246 -25.74 6.45 -17.99
C LYS A 246 -26.49 6.95 -16.76
N ASN A 247 -26.56 8.27 -16.58
CA ASN A 247 -27.16 8.89 -15.40
C ASN A 247 -26.59 8.32 -14.07
N ASP A 248 -25.26 8.24 -13.97
CA ASP A 248 -24.51 7.73 -12.80
C ASP A 248 -24.78 6.25 -12.41
N LYS A 249 -25.44 5.48 -13.28
CA LYS A 249 -25.68 4.04 -13.11
C LYS A 249 -25.12 3.25 -14.30
N PHE A 250 -24.78 1.99 -14.07
CA PHE A 250 -24.51 1.06 -15.16
C PHE A 250 -25.82 0.63 -15.80
N GLU A 251 -25.86 0.62 -17.13
CA GLU A 251 -26.81 -0.24 -17.82
C GLU A 251 -26.30 -1.67 -17.75
N LEU A 252 -27.16 -2.63 -17.43
CA LEU A 252 -26.76 -4.02 -17.24
C LEU A 252 -27.20 -4.90 -18.42
N GLU A 253 -26.41 -5.93 -18.69
CA GLU A 253 -26.71 -7.02 -19.63
C GLU A 253 -26.39 -8.40 -19.04
N ASP A 254 -26.79 -9.45 -19.74
CA ASP A 254 -26.50 -10.82 -19.35
C ASP A 254 -25.07 -11.20 -19.76
N GLY A 255 -24.22 -11.40 -18.77
CA GLY A 255 -22.90 -11.98 -18.91
C GLY A 255 -22.88 -13.46 -18.56
N THR A 256 -21.69 -14.04 -18.57
CA THR A 256 -21.49 -15.45 -18.21
C THR A 256 -20.19 -15.61 -17.44
N LEU A 257 -20.23 -16.35 -16.34
CA LEU A 257 -19.06 -16.72 -15.54
C LEU A 257 -18.87 -18.24 -15.65
N ASP A 258 -17.77 -18.67 -16.26
CA ASP A 258 -17.63 -20.04 -16.76
C ASP A 258 -16.75 -20.94 -15.88
N PHE A 259 -17.37 -21.75 -15.02
CA PHE A 259 -16.65 -22.74 -14.20
C PHE A 259 -16.38 -24.07 -14.91
N SER A 260 -16.81 -24.24 -16.17
CA SER A 260 -16.68 -25.53 -16.88
C SER A 260 -15.23 -26.02 -16.95
N ASN A 261 -14.29 -25.09 -17.14
CA ASN A 261 -12.85 -25.35 -17.29
C ASN A 261 -12.04 -25.01 -16.03
N TRP A 262 -12.68 -24.90 -14.85
CA TRP A 262 -12.00 -24.56 -13.61
C TRP A 262 -10.98 -25.64 -13.21
N ASN A 263 -9.69 -25.28 -13.22
CA ASN A 263 -8.56 -26.17 -12.96
C ASN A 263 -7.51 -25.54 -12.01
N VAL A 264 -7.96 -24.90 -10.93
CA VAL A 264 -7.02 -24.32 -9.95
C VAL A 264 -6.33 -25.41 -9.12
N VAL A 265 -4.99 -25.40 -9.18
CA VAL A 265 -4.10 -26.26 -8.39
C VAL A 265 -3.56 -25.43 -7.23
N VAL A 266 -3.99 -25.74 -6.00
CA VAL A 266 -3.68 -24.91 -4.81
C VAL A 266 -2.26 -25.17 -4.26
N LYS A 267 -1.57 -26.23 -4.69
CA LYS A 267 -0.18 -26.54 -4.28
C LYS A 267 0.64 -27.18 -5.39
N LYS A 268 1.94 -26.89 -5.43
CA LYS A 268 2.92 -27.54 -6.33
C LYS A 268 2.91 -29.06 -6.06
N GLY A 269 2.31 -29.83 -6.98
CA GLY A 269 2.15 -31.30 -6.86
C GLY A 269 0.79 -31.79 -6.32
N GLY A 270 -0.20 -30.91 -6.11
CA GLY A 270 -1.54 -31.30 -5.64
C GLY A 270 -2.54 -31.58 -6.76
N SER A 271 -3.57 -32.38 -6.45
CA SER A 271 -4.74 -32.60 -7.32
C SER A 271 -5.52 -31.29 -7.54
N ALA A 272 -6.16 -31.15 -8.71
CA ALA A 272 -7.05 -30.03 -9.00
C ALA A 272 -8.16 -29.94 -7.95
N VAL A 273 -8.36 -28.76 -7.37
CA VAL A 273 -9.44 -28.52 -6.41
C VAL A 273 -10.69 -28.16 -7.19
N LYS A 274 -11.78 -28.90 -6.97
CA LYS A 274 -13.08 -28.57 -7.54
C LYS A 274 -13.58 -27.24 -6.96
N PRO A 275 -14.26 -26.41 -7.77
CA PRO A 275 -14.82 -25.16 -7.26
C PRO A 275 -15.84 -25.46 -6.17
N ARG A 276 -15.90 -24.62 -5.13
CA ARG A 276 -16.88 -24.70 -4.06
C ARG A 276 -17.94 -23.62 -4.22
N LEU A 277 -19.07 -23.75 -3.53
CA LEU A 277 -20.12 -22.73 -3.56
C LEU A 277 -19.61 -21.35 -3.11
N ILE A 278 -18.73 -21.31 -2.10
CA ILE A 278 -18.10 -20.04 -1.68
C ILE A 278 -17.22 -19.40 -2.77
N ASP A 279 -16.63 -20.21 -3.66
CA ASP A 279 -15.82 -19.69 -4.76
C ASP A 279 -16.71 -18.97 -5.80
N PHE A 280 -17.97 -19.37 -5.97
CA PHE A 280 -18.93 -18.61 -6.79
C PHE A 280 -19.12 -17.18 -6.27
N VAL A 281 -19.17 -17.01 -4.95
CA VAL A 281 -19.29 -15.69 -4.31
C VAL A 281 -18.00 -14.89 -4.48
N SER A 282 -16.83 -15.49 -4.23
CA SER A 282 -15.54 -14.79 -4.36
C SER A 282 -15.20 -14.36 -5.80
N HIS A 283 -15.78 -15.03 -6.80
CA HIS A 283 -15.61 -14.66 -8.22
C HIS A 283 -16.52 -13.52 -8.67
N GLN A 284 -17.30 -12.92 -7.77
CA GLN A 284 -18.02 -11.69 -8.06
C GLN A 284 -17.13 -10.43 -7.98
N TRP A 285 -15.85 -10.54 -7.62
CA TRP A 285 -14.86 -9.45 -7.75
C TRP A 285 -14.17 -9.49 -9.11
N PRO A 286 -13.68 -8.36 -9.64
CA PRO A 286 -13.01 -8.31 -10.93
C PRO A 286 -11.58 -8.89 -10.88
N GLY A 287 -11.08 -9.41 -12.01
CA GLY A 287 -9.68 -9.83 -12.19
C GLY A 287 -9.47 -10.73 -13.43
N THR A 288 -8.23 -10.85 -13.91
CA THR A 288 -7.87 -11.76 -15.01
C THR A 288 -7.66 -13.20 -14.53
N ALA A 289 -7.32 -14.15 -15.39
CA ALA A 289 -7.09 -15.53 -14.97
C ALA A 289 -5.74 -16.09 -15.44
N GLY A 290 -4.95 -16.55 -14.48
CA GLY A 290 -4.02 -17.67 -14.59
C GLY A 290 -4.63 -18.86 -13.84
N GLY A 291 -5.48 -19.62 -14.53
CA GLY A 291 -6.13 -20.84 -14.00
C GLY A 291 -7.56 -20.69 -13.45
N SER A 292 -8.09 -19.46 -13.36
CA SER A 292 -9.51 -19.17 -13.02
C SER A 292 -10.37 -18.95 -14.30
N PRO A 293 -11.71 -18.91 -14.21
CA PRO A 293 -12.60 -18.48 -15.28
C PRO A 293 -12.29 -17.05 -15.71
N PRO A 294 -12.49 -16.70 -16.99
CA PRO A 294 -12.52 -15.31 -17.42
C PRO A 294 -13.56 -14.56 -16.59
N ASN A 295 -13.14 -13.46 -15.95
CA ASN A 295 -14.05 -12.68 -15.13
C ASN A 295 -14.69 -11.58 -15.98
N PRO A 296 -16.02 -11.52 -16.07
CA PRO A 296 -16.67 -10.52 -16.92
C PRO A 296 -16.64 -9.11 -16.34
N PHE A 297 -16.15 -8.93 -15.11
CA PHE A 297 -16.10 -7.64 -14.41
C PHE A 297 -14.74 -6.94 -14.54
N GLU A 298 -13.81 -7.45 -15.36
CA GLU A 298 -12.46 -6.90 -15.49
C GLU A 298 -12.40 -5.38 -15.79
N TYR A 299 -13.44 -4.80 -16.42
CA TYR A 299 -13.56 -3.36 -16.65
C TYR A 299 -13.67 -2.53 -15.36
N GLU A 300 -14.04 -3.16 -14.23
CA GLU A 300 -14.13 -2.53 -12.91
C GLU A 300 -12.75 -2.35 -12.23
N MET A 301 -11.69 -2.88 -12.82
CA MET A 301 -10.32 -2.62 -12.36
C MET A 301 -9.83 -1.24 -12.79
N ILE A 302 -9.03 -0.62 -11.93
CA ILE A 302 -8.45 0.70 -12.17
C ILE A 302 -6.94 0.69 -11.93
N LEU A 303 -6.27 1.75 -12.36
CA LEU A 303 -4.93 2.09 -11.90
C LEU A 303 -5.03 3.25 -10.90
N LEU A 304 -4.40 3.10 -9.73
CA LEU A 304 -4.35 4.13 -8.70
C LEU A 304 -2.89 4.34 -8.28
N GLY A 305 -2.48 5.59 -8.08
CA GLY A 305 -1.14 5.90 -7.56
C GLY A 305 -0.86 5.16 -6.25
N SER A 306 0.29 4.50 -6.13
CA SER A 306 0.59 3.53 -5.06
C SER A 306 0.45 4.11 -3.64
N ASP A 307 0.78 5.40 -3.43
CA ASP A 307 0.60 6.08 -2.14
C ASP A 307 -0.89 6.14 -1.72
N ALA A 308 -1.75 6.57 -2.63
CA ALA A 308 -3.19 6.60 -2.41
C ALA A 308 -3.72 5.18 -2.24
N ASN A 309 -3.24 4.23 -3.03
CA ASN A 309 -3.63 2.84 -2.93
C ASN A 309 -3.31 2.22 -1.55
N GLY A 310 -2.08 2.36 -1.05
CA GLY A 310 -1.72 1.85 0.28
C GLY A 310 -2.55 2.47 1.39
N LYS A 311 -2.97 3.73 1.24
CA LYS A 311 -3.88 4.40 2.19
C LYS A 311 -5.35 3.96 2.00
N LYS A 312 -5.80 3.67 0.79
CA LYS A 312 -7.12 3.08 0.49
C LYS A 312 -7.29 1.75 1.21
N GLU A 313 -6.27 0.88 1.18
CA GLU A 313 -6.28 -0.38 1.93
C GLU A 313 -6.49 -0.13 3.44
N ASN A 314 -5.85 0.90 4.01
CA ASN A 314 -6.05 1.25 5.42
C ASN A 314 -7.46 1.79 5.72
N VAL A 315 -8.11 2.48 4.77
CA VAL A 315 -9.50 2.92 4.93
C VAL A 315 -10.45 1.72 5.04
N TRP A 316 -10.23 0.69 4.23
CA TRP A 316 -11.05 -0.52 4.24
C TRP A 316 -10.62 -1.55 5.28
N GLY A 317 -9.37 -1.49 5.73
CA GLY A 317 -8.86 -2.28 6.84
C GLY A 317 -9.16 -1.63 8.19
N ASP A 318 -8.96 -2.38 9.27
CA ASP A 318 -9.03 -1.81 10.63
C ASP A 318 -7.72 -1.10 11.03
N LYS A 319 -7.05 -0.51 10.04
CA LYS A 319 -5.76 0.17 10.20
C LYS A 319 -5.99 1.67 10.25
N LYS A 320 -5.11 2.39 10.95
CA LYS A 320 -5.16 3.85 10.93
C LYS A 320 -4.69 4.37 9.58
N VAL A 321 -5.38 5.40 9.07
CA VAL A 321 -4.97 6.07 7.82
C VAL A 321 -3.66 6.83 8.03
N PHE A 322 -3.43 7.38 9.24
CA PHE A 322 -2.15 7.95 9.67
C PHE A 322 -1.68 7.40 11.01
N PRO A 323 -0.36 7.35 11.23
CA PRO A 323 0.18 7.30 12.58
C PRO A 323 -0.38 8.48 13.39
N GLU A 324 -0.88 8.20 14.59
CA GLU A 324 -1.29 9.25 15.51
C GLU A 324 -0.10 9.66 16.38
N PRO A 325 0.09 10.96 16.66
CA PRO A 325 1.16 11.41 17.52
C PRO A 325 0.97 10.86 18.93
N LYS A 326 2.02 10.26 19.48
CA LYS A 326 2.13 9.97 20.92
C LYS A 326 2.23 11.30 21.67
N LEU A 327 1.35 11.53 22.63
CA LEU A 327 1.28 12.76 23.40
C LEU A 327 1.84 12.58 24.82
N ASP A 328 2.44 13.64 25.35
CA ASP A 328 2.73 13.85 26.76
C ASP A 328 1.80 14.98 27.26
N GLY A 329 0.68 14.59 27.88
CA GLY A 329 -0.44 15.49 28.14
C GLY A 329 -1.04 16.05 26.85
N LYS A 330 -1.02 17.38 26.68
CA LYS A 330 -1.46 18.08 25.46
C LYS A 330 -0.32 18.40 24.47
N LYS A 331 0.89 17.93 24.75
CA LYS A 331 2.06 18.20 23.91
C LYS A 331 2.44 16.95 23.15
N MET A 332 2.87 17.11 21.90
CA MET A 332 3.44 15.99 21.16
C MET A 332 4.75 15.55 21.83
N LYS A 333 4.87 14.26 22.10
CA LYS A 333 6.12 13.68 22.59
C LYS A 333 7.05 13.56 21.40
N TYR A 334 8.19 14.25 21.41
CA TYR A 334 9.19 14.02 20.37
C TYR A 334 9.89 12.70 20.68
N VAL A 335 9.46 11.65 19.98
CA VAL A 335 10.07 10.30 19.95
C VAL A 335 10.17 9.85 18.50
N LYS A 336 11.07 8.90 18.22
CA LYS A 336 11.26 8.32 16.88
C LYS A 336 9.95 7.91 16.21
N ASP A 337 9.03 7.30 16.97
CA ASP A 337 7.73 6.86 16.48
C ASP A 337 6.86 7.99 15.92
N ASN A 338 7.06 9.23 16.37
CA ASN A 338 6.30 10.39 15.90
C ASN A 338 6.90 11.03 14.64
N THR A 339 8.07 10.58 14.17
CA THR A 339 8.70 11.17 12.96
C THR A 339 7.88 11.04 11.68
N LEU A 340 6.92 10.12 11.67
CA LEU A 340 6.05 9.85 10.54
C LEU A 340 4.65 10.42 10.74
N THR A 341 4.41 11.18 11.82
CA THR A 341 3.14 11.86 12.05
C THR A 341 3.09 13.16 11.26
N LEU A 342 1.90 13.53 10.82
CA LEU A 342 1.71 14.74 10.01
C LEU A 342 2.13 15.99 10.80
N GLU A 343 1.90 15.99 12.12
CA GLU A 343 2.26 17.05 13.05
C GLU A 343 3.79 17.26 13.12
N ALA A 344 4.57 16.20 13.35
CA ALA A 344 6.03 16.30 13.45
C ALA A 344 6.68 16.69 12.11
N LEU A 345 6.13 16.17 11.01
CA LEU A 345 6.55 16.53 9.67
C LEU A 345 6.26 18.01 9.39
N PHE A 346 5.08 18.52 9.76
CA PHE A 346 4.74 19.92 9.53
C PHE A 346 5.57 20.89 10.37
N ASP A 347 5.97 20.49 11.58
CA ASP A 347 6.95 21.22 12.39
C ASP A 347 8.39 21.08 11.87
N ASN A 348 8.59 20.32 10.80
CA ASN A 348 9.84 20.17 10.08
C ASN A 348 10.94 19.45 10.88
N HIS A 349 10.53 18.51 11.73
CA HIS A 349 11.41 17.71 12.57
C HIS A 349 11.59 16.27 12.05
N TYR A 350 12.76 15.69 12.30
CA TYR A 350 13.09 14.28 12.02
C TYR A 350 14.02 13.69 13.07
N TYR A 351 14.29 12.39 13.00
CA TYR A 351 15.26 11.73 13.85
C TYR A 351 16.38 11.11 13.03
N GLU A 352 17.60 11.24 13.54
CA GLU A 352 18.79 10.59 13.01
C GLU A 352 19.67 10.19 14.18
N ASN A 353 20.05 8.91 14.24
CA ASN A 353 20.84 8.35 15.35
C ASN A 353 20.23 8.66 16.74
N ASP A 354 18.91 8.45 16.85
CA ASP A 354 18.08 8.72 18.04
C ASP A 354 18.10 10.17 18.56
N LYS A 355 18.66 11.09 17.77
CA LYS A 355 18.64 12.52 18.04
C LYS A 355 17.60 13.20 17.17
N GLN A 356 16.77 14.02 17.80
CA GLN A 356 15.87 14.91 17.08
C GLN A 356 16.69 15.96 16.34
N LYS A 357 16.38 16.14 15.06
CA LYS A 357 16.92 17.19 14.20
C LYS A 357 15.77 17.95 13.54
N THR A 358 16.11 19.08 12.92
CA THR A 358 15.20 19.89 12.12
C THR A 358 15.78 19.97 10.72
N TRP A 359 14.96 19.90 9.69
CA TRP A 359 15.47 20.12 8.34
C TRP A 359 15.83 21.60 8.16
N ASP A 360 16.95 21.87 7.47
CA ASP A 360 17.38 23.24 7.17
C ASP A 360 16.48 23.94 6.12
N ASP A 361 15.63 23.16 5.44
CA ASP A 361 14.64 23.58 4.45
C ASP A 361 13.22 23.17 4.88
N ASN A 362 12.18 23.39 4.05
CA ASN A 362 10.81 22.97 4.38
C ASN A 362 10.49 21.52 3.98
N MET A 363 11.44 20.59 4.01
CA MET A 363 11.19 19.21 3.55
C MET A 363 10.09 18.50 4.33
N GLY A 364 10.05 18.66 5.66
CA GLY A 364 9.00 18.08 6.49
C GLY A 364 7.62 18.60 6.12
N LYS A 365 7.50 19.92 5.91
CA LYS A 365 6.23 20.52 5.48
C LYS A 365 5.80 20.03 4.10
N CYS A 366 6.73 19.86 3.17
CA CYS A 366 6.42 19.29 1.86
C CYS A 366 5.88 17.86 1.99
N LYS A 367 6.49 17.03 2.84
CA LYS A 367 6.00 15.67 3.16
C LYS A 367 4.61 15.71 3.78
N ALA A 368 4.37 16.63 4.73
CA ALA A 368 3.05 16.81 5.34
C ALA A 368 1.99 17.21 4.31
N VAL A 369 2.30 18.14 3.38
CA VAL A 369 1.41 18.52 2.28
C VAL A 369 1.08 17.33 1.38
N HIS A 370 2.08 16.52 1.00
CA HIS A 370 1.88 15.31 0.18
C HIS A 370 0.98 14.28 0.88
N MET A 371 1.25 14.03 2.16
CA MET A 371 0.44 13.13 2.99
C MET A 371 -1.01 13.60 3.10
N PHE A 372 -1.23 14.90 3.32
CA PHE A 372 -2.57 15.46 3.37
C PHE A 372 -3.27 15.39 2.01
N MET A 373 -2.55 15.68 0.92
CA MET A 373 -3.08 15.55 -0.43
C MET A 373 -3.51 14.11 -0.74
N THR A 374 -2.79 13.10 -0.23
CA THR A 374 -3.18 11.69 -0.39
C THR A 374 -4.56 11.42 0.23
N LEU A 375 -4.89 12.03 1.38
CA LEU A 375 -6.25 11.96 1.94
C LEU A 375 -7.29 12.65 1.07
N MET A 376 -6.98 13.86 0.60
CA MET A 376 -7.87 14.58 -0.31
C MET A 376 -8.15 13.75 -1.56
N THR A 377 -7.14 13.06 -2.08
CA THR A 377 -7.25 12.15 -3.22
C THR A 377 -8.25 11.04 -2.94
N LEU A 378 -8.16 10.39 -1.77
CA LEU A 378 -9.09 9.32 -1.39
C LEU A 378 -10.53 9.81 -1.24
N VAL A 379 -10.74 10.99 -0.65
CA VAL A 379 -12.07 11.58 -0.53
C VAL A 379 -12.65 11.92 -1.90
N GLN A 380 -11.86 12.52 -2.79
CA GLN A 380 -12.26 12.81 -4.17
C GLN A 380 -12.54 11.51 -4.94
N TYR A 381 -11.71 10.49 -4.74
CA TYR A 381 -11.84 9.18 -5.37
C TYR A 381 -13.14 8.49 -5.00
N HIS A 382 -13.50 8.48 -3.71
CA HIS A 382 -14.77 7.92 -3.26
C HIS A 382 -15.99 8.76 -3.64
N ASN A 383 -15.80 10.01 -4.04
CA ASN A 383 -16.85 10.86 -4.59
C ASN A 383 -17.02 10.72 -6.12
N ASP A 384 -16.07 10.10 -6.82
CA ASP A 384 -16.16 9.88 -8.27
C ASP A 384 -17.35 9.00 -8.63
N ALA A 385 -18.14 9.42 -9.61
CA ALA A 385 -19.40 8.77 -9.96
C ALA A 385 -19.19 7.33 -10.46
N TYR A 386 -18.11 7.07 -11.19
CA TYR A 386 -17.78 5.74 -11.67
C TYR A 386 -17.37 4.84 -10.51
N ILE A 387 -16.47 5.30 -9.65
CA ILE A 387 -16.06 4.55 -8.45
C ILE A 387 -17.27 4.17 -7.60
N ARG A 388 -18.20 5.10 -7.36
CA ARG A 388 -19.42 4.80 -6.60
C ARG A 388 -20.34 3.81 -7.32
N ALA A 389 -20.45 3.89 -8.64
CA ALA A 389 -21.22 2.92 -9.42
C ALA A 389 -20.62 1.51 -9.33
N VAL A 390 -19.29 1.38 -9.42
CA VAL A 390 -18.58 0.12 -9.23
C VAL A 390 -18.82 -0.44 -7.84
N MET A 391 -18.70 0.37 -6.78
CA MET A 391 -18.95 -0.07 -5.40
C MET A 391 -20.35 -0.66 -5.23
N ARG A 392 -21.38 0.04 -5.72
CA ARG A 392 -22.78 -0.43 -5.66
C ARG A 392 -22.94 -1.76 -6.39
N ALA A 393 -22.42 -1.84 -7.61
CA ALA A 393 -22.52 -3.04 -8.44
C ALA A 393 -21.85 -4.25 -7.77
N GLN A 394 -20.66 -4.05 -7.19
CA GLN A 394 -19.93 -5.10 -6.47
C GLN A 394 -20.71 -5.60 -5.25
N VAL A 395 -21.27 -4.70 -4.43
CA VAL A 395 -22.06 -5.08 -3.25
C VAL A 395 -23.32 -5.84 -3.66
N GLN A 396 -24.11 -5.31 -4.59
CA GLN A 396 -25.35 -5.94 -5.06
C GLN A 396 -25.08 -7.31 -5.68
N ARG A 397 -23.99 -7.44 -6.44
CA ARG A 397 -23.66 -8.69 -7.14
C ARG A 397 -23.23 -9.79 -6.18
N VAL A 398 -22.45 -9.47 -5.15
CA VAL A 398 -22.12 -10.42 -4.07
C VAL A 398 -23.38 -10.83 -3.32
N GLY A 399 -24.26 -9.88 -2.99
CA GLY A 399 -25.56 -10.16 -2.38
C GLY A 399 -26.43 -11.08 -3.24
N ALA A 400 -26.52 -10.82 -4.54
CA ALA A 400 -27.25 -11.65 -5.50
C ALA A 400 -26.66 -13.06 -5.62
N ALA A 401 -25.33 -13.20 -5.55
CA ALA A 401 -24.67 -14.50 -5.56
C ALA A 401 -25.03 -15.31 -4.31
N PHE A 402 -25.05 -14.69 -3.13
CA PHE A 402 -25.54 -15.34 -1.92
C PHE A 402 -27.00 -15.79 -2.07
N GLU A 403 -27.89 -14.89 -2.52
CA GLU A 403 -29.31 -15.22 -2.72
C GLU A 403 -29.49 -16.40 -3.66
N TYR A 404 -28.81 -16.40 -4.82
CA TYR A 404 -28.85 -17.51 -5.76
C TYR A 404 -28.45 -18.85 -5.13
N LEU A 405 -27.37 -18.86 -4.33
CA LEU A 405 -26.93 -20.08 -3.66
C LEU A 405 -27.94 -20.55 -2.61
N GLU A 406 -28.52 -19.64 -1.82
CA GLU A 406 -29.50 -19.96 -0.78
C GLU A 406 -30.86 -20.42 -1.35
N THR A 407 -31.27 -19.93 -2.53
CA THR A 407 -32.59 -20.22 -3.11
C THR A 407 -32.56 -21.31 -4.17
N GLU A 408 -31.53 -21.34 -5.02
CA GLU A 408 -31.51 -22.21 -6.21
C GLU A 408 -30.59 -23.42 -6.07
N VAL A 409 -29.51 -23.32 -5.30
CA VAL A 409 -28.45 -24.34 -5.26
C VAL A 409 -28.55 -25.21 -4.01
N LEU A 410 -28.42 -24.63 -2.82
CA LEU A 410 -28.40 -25.36 -1.55
C LEU A 410 -29.64 -26.23 -1.31
N PRO A 411 -30.87 -25.78 -1.62
CA PRO A 411 -32.06 -26.63 -1.48
C PRO A 411 -32.05 -27.84 -2.43
N LYS A 412 -31.43 -27.73 -3.60
CA LYS A 412 -31.40 -28.80 -4.63
C LYS A 412 -30.23 -29.76 -4.44
N ALA A 413 -29.15 -29.32 -3.80
CA ALA A 413 -27.95 -30.12 -3.53
C ALA A 413 -28.14 -31.22 -2.45
N GLN A 414 -29.39 -31.56 -2.09
CA GLN A 414 -29.76 -32.58 -1.09
C GLN A 414 -29.20 -32.35 0.32
N VAL A 415 -28.90 -31.09 0.65
CA VAL A 415 -28.44 -30.69 1.97
C VAL A 415 -29.63 -30.73 2.95
N LYS A 416 -29.88 -31.90 3.55
CA LYS A 416 -30.95 -32.03 4.55
C LYS A 416 -30.78 -30.99 5.66
N GLY A 417 -31.84 -30.23 5.90
CA GLY A 417 -31.91 -29.28 7.02
C GLY A 417 -31.30 -27.89 6.76
N TYR A 418 -30.99 -27.54 5.51
CA TYR A 418 -30.67 -26.16 5.19
C TYR A 418 -31.92 -25.27 5.27
N THR A 419 -31.82 -24.20 6.06
CA THR A 419 -32.83 -23.13 6.14
C THR A 419 -32.19 -21.84 5.65
N LYS A 420 -32.87 -21.14 4.73
CA LYS A 420 -32.44 -19.85 4.19
C LYS A 420 -32.14 -18.88 5.34
N ARG A 421 -30.94 -18.30 5.36
CA ARG A 421 -30.53 -17.30 6.36
C ARG A 421 -30.86 -15.88 5.90
N GLY A 422 -30.77 -15.62 4.60
CA GLY A 422 -30.93 -14.27 4.06
C GLY A 422 -29.61 -13.51 3.99
N LEU A 423 -28.55 -14.21 3.59
CA LEU A 423 -27.18 -13.68 3.52
C LEU A 423 -27.06 -12.46 2.60
N LYS A 424 -27.91 -12.35 1.55
CA LYS A 424 -27.98 -11.15 0.72
C LYS A 424 -28.26 -9.91 1.55
N LYS A 425 -29.33 -9.96 2.35
CA LYS A 425 -29.74 -8.84 3.19
C LYS A 425 -28.70 -8.55 4.27
N GLU A 426 -28.17 -9.59 4.92
CA GLU A 426 -27.09 -9.43 5.90
C GLU A 426 -25.87 -8.73 5.28
N TRP A 427 -25.46 -9.13 4.07
CA TRP A 427 -24.34 -8.54 3.34
C TRP A 427 -24.60 -7.08 2.95
N GLU A 428 -25.76 -6.78 2.37
CA GLU A 428 -26.12 -5.43 1.92
C GLU A 428 -26.27 -4.46 3.11
N ASP A 429 -26.92 -4.89 4.19
CA ASP A 429 -27.06 -4.11 5.43
C ASP A 429 -25.68 -3.88 6.08
N TRP A 430 -24.84 -4.93 6.13
CA TRP A 430 -23.48 -4.84 6.66
C TRP A 430 -22.62 -3.88 5.85
N MET A 431 -22.60 -4.03 4.52
CA MET A 431 -21.82 -3.18 3.62
C MET A 431 -22.24 -1.72 3.72
N THR A 432 -23.55 -1.44 3.82
CA THR A 432 -24.06 -0.07 3.98
C THR A 432 -23.54 0.57 5.27
N LYS A 433 -23.62 -0.15 6.39
CA LYS A 433 -23.12 0.30 7.69
C LYS A 433 -21.59 0.46 7.68
N TYR A 434 -20.88 -0.54 7.15
CA TYR A 434 -19.43 -0.58 7.12
C TYR A 434 -18.85 0.54 6.25
N HIS A 435 -19.37 0.70 5.03
CA HIS A 435 -19.03 1.77 4.13
C HIS A 435 -19.21 3.14 4.78
N LYS A 436 -20.37 3.37 5.41
CA LYS A 436 -20.64 4.62 6.11
C LYS A 436 -19.60 4.90 7.19
N ALA A 437 -19.35 3.93 8.07
CA ALA A 437 -18.39 4.08 9.15
C ALA A 437 -16.97 4.37 8.64
N ARG A 438 -16.51 3.68 7.59
CA ARG A 438 -15.17 3.89 7.02
C ARG A 438 -15.03 5.25 6.34
N LEU A 439 -16.02 5.69 5.55
CA LEU A 439 -15.95 7.00 4.88
C LEU A 439 -16.17 8.16 5.86
N ASP A 440 -17.02 8.02 6.87
CA ASP A 440 -17.14 9.02 7.95
C ASP A 440 -15.82 9.14 8.72
N ALA A 441 -15.13 8.03 9.00
CA ALA A 441 -13.80 8.05 9.64
C ALA A 441 -12.73 8.70 8.74
N LEU A 442 -12.75 8.43 7.43
CA LEU A 442 -11.87 9.08 6.46
C LEU A 442 -12.09 10.60 6.43
N GLN A 443 -13.35 11.06 6.39
CA GLN A 443 -13.71 12.48 6.43
C GLN A 443 -13.28 13.13 7.75
N ALA A 444 -13.51 12.46 8.88
CA ALA A 444 -13.10 12.96 10.19
C ALA A 444 -11.58 13.09 10.28
N ALA A 445 -10.82 12.11 9.78
CA ALA A 445 -9.36 12.16 9.75
C ALA A 445 -8.86 13.32 8.88
N LEU A 446 -9.45 13.53 7.71
CA LEU A 446 -9.14 14.66 6.83
C LEU A 446 -9.42 16.01 7.51
N GLU A 447 -10.59 16.19 8.13
CA GLU A 447 -10.95 17.42 8.84
C GLU A 447 -10.04 17.67 10.05
N ASP A 448 -9.69 16.62 10.79
CA ASP A 448 -8.79 16.72 11.93
C ASP A 448 -7.38 17.14 11.51
N LYS A 449 -6.82 16.49 10.48
CA LYS A 449 -5.45 16.79 10.01
C LYS A 449 -5.33 18.16 9.34
N MET A 450 -6.42 18.76 8.85
CA MET A 450 -6.38 20.14 8.33
C MET A 450 -6.06 21.17 9.43
N LYS A 451 -6.41 20.89 10.69
CA LYS A 451 -6.09 21.76 11.83
C LYS A 451 -4.59 21.99 12.00
N VAL A 452 -3.77 21.02 11.58
CA VAL A 452 -2.29 21.15 11.59
C VAL A 452 -1.86 22.32 10.72
N PHE A 453 -2.42 22.45 9.53
CA PHE A 453 -2.10 23.53 8.60
C PHE A 453 -2.70 24.87 9.03
N GLU A 454 -3.79 24.87 9.79
CA GLU A 454 -4.42 26.06 10.36
C GLU A 454 -3.70 26.59 11.62
N LYS A 455 -2.71 25.86 12.14
CA LYS A 455 -2.07 26.12 13.44
C LYS A 455 -3.08 26.16 14.61
N SER A 456 -4.23 25.50 14.45
CA SER A 456 -5.35 25.50 15.39
C SER A 456 -5.34 24.31 16.35
N THR A 457 -4.31 23.45 16.28
CA THR A 457 -4.31 22.15 16.97
C THR A 457 -4.33 22.21 18.49
N GLY A 458 -4.16 23.37 19.15
CA GLY A 458 -4.08 23.46 20.62
C GLY A 458 -2.88 22.71 21.23
N ILE A 459 -2.17 21.90 20.43
CA ILE A 459 -0.89 21.28 20.70
C ILE A 459 0.12 22.42 20.70
N THR A 460 0.45 22.87 21.90
CA THR A 460 1.42 23.95 22.06
C THR A 460 2.83 23.37 21.87
N THR A 461 3.42 23.59 20.72
CA THR A 461 4.83 23.32 20.43
C THR A 461 5.70 24.39 21.10
N LYS A 462 5.62 24.50 22.42
CA LYS A 462 6.48 25.42 23.18
C LYS A 462 7.80 24.73 23.49
N MET A 463 8.88 25.19 22.86
CA MET A 463 10.17 25.28 23.55
C MET A 463 11.11 26.36 22.98
N LYS A 464 12.00 26.80 23.87
CA LYS A 464 12.73 28.07 23.86
C LYS A 464 13.78 28.16 22.75
N ARG A 465 13.86 29.36 22.19
CA ARG A 465 14.90 29.90 21.31
C ARG A 465 16.23 30.00 22.05
N TRP A 466 17.25 29.19 21.71
CA TRP A 466 18.68 29.49 21.86
C TRP A 466 19.52 28.74 20.79
N ASP A 467 20.50 29.47 20.28
CA ASP A 467 21.39 29.29 19.11
C ASP A 467 22.45 28.17 19.22
N TYR A 468 22.95 27.62 18.09
CA TYR A 468 24.17 28.15 17.42
C TYR A 468 24.57 27.38 16.15
N LEU A 469 25.18 28.17 15.27
CA LEU A 469 25.75 27.94 13.94
C LEU A 469 26.95 26.97 13.87
N ASN A 470 27.17 26.48 12.64
CA ASN A 470 28.33 25.76 12.08
C ASN A 470 28.38 24.28 12.52
N ILE A 471 28.57 23.29 11.62
CA ILE A 471 29.75 23.10 10.78
C ILE A 471 29.45 22.03 9.69
N PHE A 472 29.72 22.37 8.42
CA PHE A 472 30.00 21.56 7.21
C PHE A 472 29.13 21.72 5.95
N LYS A 473 29.84 21.59 4.82
CA LYS A 473 29.71 22.24 3.51
C LYS A 473 28.76 21.53 2.54
N ARG A 474 28.27 22.35 1.60
CA ARG A 474 27.45 22.06 0.41
C ARG A 474 28.03 20.93 -0.45
N VAL A 475 27.18 19.95 -0.78
CA VAL A 475 27.25 19.24 -2.06
C VAL A 475 26.22 19.88 -2.99
N ASP A 476 26.69 20.32 -4.14
CA ASP A 476 25.89 20.95 -5.19
C ASP A 476 25.18 19.84 -5.99
N THR A 477 23.97 19.48 -5.59
CA THR A 477 23.11 18.62 -6.40
C THR A 477 22.01 19.46 -7.04
N LYS A 478 22.07 19.50 -8.39
CA LYS A 478 21.05 20.09 -9.24
C LYS A 478 19.70 19.41 -8.96
N LYS A 479 18.73 20.27 -8.68
CA LYS A 479 17.29 20.08 -8.45
C LYS A 479 16.63 19.15 -9.48
N PRO A 480 15.39 18.65 -9.23
CA PRO A 480 14.34 19.10 -8.29
C PRO A 480 13.48 18.01 -7.59
N ASN A 481 12.82 18.37 -6.48
CA ASN A 481 12.00 17.45 -5.67
C ASN A 481 10.64 18.03 -5.25
N CYS A 482 9.66 17.14 -5.10
CA CYS A 482 8.34 17.41 -4.48
C CYS A 482 8.48 17.72 -2.99
N GLY A 483 9.60 17.30 -2.41
CA GLY A 483 9.97 17.46 -1.01
C GLY A 483 10.86 18.67 -0.71
N PHE A 484 11.06 19.61 -1.64
CA PHE A 484 12.06 20.65 -1.44
C PHE A 484 11.52 22.04 -1.78
N GLU A 485 11.23 22.81 -0.73
CA GLU A 485 11.00 24.24 -0.84
C GLU A 485 11.85 24.97 0.19
N LYS A 486 12.90 25.66 -0.27
CA LYS A 486 13.78 26.44 0.62
C LYS A 486 13.15 27.77 1.01
N ASP A 487 12.29 28.32 0.15
CA ASP A 487 11.67 29.61 0.36
C ASP A 487 10.39 29.45 1.19
N ASN A 488 10.44 29.95 2.42
CA ASN A 488 9.31 29.95 3.34
C ASN A 488 8.07 30.62 2.74
N LYS A 489 8.22 31.69 1.96
CA LYS A 489 7.08 32.40 1.36
C LYS A 489 6.37 31.52 0.33
N LYS A 490 7.12 30.79 -0.49
CA LYS A 490 6.57 29.83 -1.46
C LYS A 490 5.95 28.62 -0.77
N MET A 491 6.54 28.16 0.34
CA MET A 491 5.94 27.10 1.15
C MET A 491 4.60 27.55 1.74
N ASP A 492 4.52 28.78 2.26
CA ASP A 492 3.29 29.36 2.78
C ASP A 492 2.22 29.51 1.69
N GLU A 493 2.61 29.93 0.48
CA GLU A 493 1.73 29.96 -0.69
C GLU A 493 1.17 28.57 -1.03
N ARG A 494 2.03 27.54 -1.04
CA ARG A 494 1.61 26.15 -1.28
C ARG A 494 0.63 25.66 -0.21
N VAL A 495 0.89 25.96 1.06
CA VAL A 495 -0.04 25.65 2.17
C VAL A 495 -1.37 26.38 1.99
N GLN A 496 -1.35 27.62 1.50
CA GLN A 496 -2.58 28.36 1.23
C GLN A 496 -3.38 27.72 0.09
N LEU A 497 -2.73 27.32 -1.01
CA LEU A 497 -3.38 26.60 -2.10
C LEU A 497 -4.00 25.27 -1.63
N LEU A 498 -3.31 24.52 -0.76
CA LEU A 498 -3.85 23.31 -0.15
C LEU A 498 -5.13 23.59 0.63
N LYS A 499 -5.13 24.64 1.47
CA LYS A 499 -6.31 25.07 2.24
C LYS A 499 -7.47 25.47 1.33
N ASP A 500 -7.17 26.17 0.25
CA ASP A 500 -8.19 26.62 -0.70
C ASP A 500 -8.78 25.44 -1.48
N ALA A 501 -7.96 24.46 -1.86
CA ALA A 501 -8.41 23.21 -2.45
C ALA A 501 -9.29 22.41 -1.47
N PHE A 502 -8.87 22.28 -0.21
CA PHE A 502 -9.66 21.63 0.83
C PHE A 502 -11.04 22.28 1.04
N LYS A 503 -11.10 23.63 1.08
CA LYS A 503 -12.38 24.37 1.23
C LYS A 503 -13.34 24.16 0.06
N LYS A 504 -12.82 23.99 -1.17
CA LYS A 504 -13.63 23.74 -2.37
C LYS A 504 -14.06 22.28 -2.49
N MET A 505 -13.37 21.38 -1.82
CA MET A 505 -13.62 19.95 -1.90
C MET A 505 -14.97 19.60 -1.28
N LYS A 506 -15.74 18.76 -1.99
CA LYS A 506 -16.97 18.20 -1.46
C LYS A 506 -16.62 17.20 -0.36
N LYS A 507 -17.38 17.21 0.75
CA LYS A 507 -17.31 16.15 1.75
C LYS A 507 -17.55 14.80 1.09
N VAL A 508 -16.93 13.75 1.63
CA VAL A 508 -17.16 12.40 1.13
C VAL A 508 -18.64 12.02 1.28
N ASN A 509 -19.21 11.41 0.25
CA ASN A 509 -20.52 10.82 0.35
C ASN A 509 -20.41 9.45 1.02
N SER A 510 -20.67 9.39 2.33
CA SER A 510 -20.60 8.15 3.10
C SER A 510 -21.83 7.24 2.92
N GLU A 511 -22.87 7.71 2.24
CA GLU A 511 -24.06 6.89 1.96
C GLU A 511 -23.85 5.99 0.73
N LEU A 512 -23.89 4.68 0.98
CA LEU A 512 -24.00 3.67 -0.06
C LEU A 512 -25.47 3.37 -0.33
N LYS A 513 -26.04 4.02 -1.35
CA LYS A 513 -27.41 3.76 -1.80
C LYS A 513 -27.42 2.60 -2.78
N LEU A 514 -28.11 1.52 -2.45
CA LEU A 514 -28.15 0.29 -3.25
C LEU A 514 -29.39 0.21 -4.17
N ASP A 515 -30.17 1.29 -4.28
CA ASP A 515 -31.42 1.40 -5.04
C ASP A 515 -31.32 2.22 -6.34
#